data_AF-A0A2S6SYB2-F1
#
_entry.id   AF-A0A2S6SYB2-F1
#
_cell.length_a   1.000
_cell.length_b   1.000
_cell.length_c   1.000
_cell.angle_alpha   90.00
_cell.angle_beta   90.00
_cell.angle_gamma   90.00
#
_symmetry.space_group_name_H-M   'P 1'
#
loop_
_entity.id
_entity.type
_entity.pdbx_description
1 polymer ?
#
loop_
_entity_poly.entity_id
_entity_poly.type
_entity_poly.pdbx_seq_one_letter_code
_entity_poly.pdbx_strand_id
1 'polypeptide(L)'
;MTVQKAKFSIGDIVKHKHFDFRGVIYDVDFKFNNSEEWYQSIPKNVRPRKDQPFYHLLAENDDVTYEAYVSEQNLLVDDSDKPIKHPMINE
;
A
#
# COMPACT_ATOMS: atom_id res chain seq x y z
N MET A 1 -0.20 26.45 6.71
CA MET A 1 -0.81 25.11 6.61
C MET A 1 0.15 24.23 5.87
N THR A 2 0.72 23.19 6.49
CA THR A 2 1.57 22.23 5.80
C THR A 2 0.68 21.35 4.94
N VAL A 3 0.75 21.49 3.62
CA VAL A 3 0.04 20.61 2.69
C VAL A 3 0.72 19.24 2.77
N GLN A 4 0.01 18.24 3.28
CA GLN A 4 0.50 16.87 3.32
C GLN A 4 0.34 16.28 1.91
N LYS A 5 1.45 16.12 1.20
CA LYS A 5 1.45 15.60 -0.18
C LYS A 5 1.74 14.10 -0.14
N ALA A 6 0.81 13.30 -0.67
CA ALA A 6 1.02 11.89 -0.95
C ALA A 6 2.17 11.71 -1.96
N LYS A 7 3.08 10.77 -1.70
CA LYS A 7 4.18 10.45 -2.62
C LYS A 7 3.72 9.66 -3.84
N PHE A 8 2.68 8.85 -3.67
CA PHE A 8 2.14 8.00 -4.72
C PHE A 8 0.73 8.44 -5.07
N SER A 9 0.32 8.13 -6.30
CA SER A 9 -0.99 8.47 -6.86
C SER A 9 -1.79 7.20 -7.16
N ILE A 10 -3.11 7.34 -7.27
CA ILE A 10 -3.98 6.27 -7.77
C ILE A 10 -3.51 5.88 -9.18
N GLY A 11 -3.38 4.57 -9.42
CA GLY A 11 -2.84 3.98 -10.64
C GLY A 11 -1.34 3.70 -10.59
N ASP A 12 -0.59 4.24 -9.62
CA ASP A 12 0.83 3.93 -9.49
C ASP A 12 1.02 2.46 -9.09
N ILE A 13 1.97 1.79 -9.74
CA ILE A 13 2.41 0.45 -9.36
C ILE A 13 3.56 0.59 -8.36
N VAL A 14 3.39 -0.03 -7.20
CA VAL A 14 4.34 0.01 -6.10
C VAL A 14 4.66 -1.39 -5.61
N LYS A 15 5.73 -1.50 -4.83
CA LYS A 15 6.11 -2.73 -4.14
C LYS A 15 6.40 -2.48 -2.68
N HIS A 16 6.21 -3.51 -1.86
CA HIS A 16 6.53 -3.40 -0.45
C HIS A 16 8.06 -3.47 -0.24
N LYS A 17 8.57 -2.63 0.65
CA LYS A 17 10.01 -2.54 0.94
C LYS A 17 10.59 -3.81 1.57
N HIS A 18 9.77 -4.51 2.36
CA HIS A 18 10.20 -5.65 3.18
C HIS A 18 9.56 -7.00 2.81
N PHE A 19 8.47 -6.98 2.04
CA PHE A 19 7.71 -8.17 1.68
C PHE A 19 7.67 -8.24 0.17
N ASP A 20 7.70 -9.46 -0.37
CA ASP A 20 7.77 -9.65 -1.81
C ASP A 20 6.36 -9.66 -2.43
N PHE A 21 5.78 -8.47 -2.51
CA PHE A 21 4.53 -8.26 -3.22
C PHE A 21 4.55 -6.90 -3.93
N ARG A 22 3.77 -6.84 -5.00
CA ARG A 22 3.55 -5.64 -5.83
C ARG A 22 2.07 -5.35 -5.89
N GLY A 23 1.69 -4.11 -6.14
CA GLY A 23 0.28 -3.77 -6.28
C GLY A 23 0.08 -2.42 -6.93
N VAL A 24 -1.14 -2.20 -7.43
CA VAL A 24 -1.59 -0.92 -7.96
C VAL A 24 -2.42 -0.20 -6.92
N ILE A 25 -2.17 1.09 -6.74
CA ILE A 25 -2.91 1.93 -5.79
C ILE A 25 -4.28 2.25 -6.38
N TYR A 26 -5.36 1.96 -5.65
CA TYR A 26 -6.72 2.34 -6.05
C TYR A 26 -7.36 3.37 -5.12
N ASP A 27 -6.86 3.53 -3.89
CA ASP A 27 -7.34 4.53 -2.94
C ASP A 27 -6.25 4.98 -1.95
N VAL A 28 -6.45 6.13 -1.29
CA VAL A 28 -5.51 6.72 -0.34
C VAL A 28 -6.23 7.39 0.84
N ASP A 29 -5.84 6.99 2.06
CA ASP A 29 -6.17 7.71 3.28
C ASP A 29 -4.98 8.60 3.68
N PHE A 30 -5.16 9.90 3.86
CA PHE A 30 -4.07 10.80 4.28
C PHE A 30 -3.53 10.51 5.69
N LYS A 31 -4.26 9.71 6.47
CA LYS A 31 -3.88 9.24 7.81
C LYS A 31 -4.37 7.80 7.98
N PHE A 32 -3.84 7.11 8.98
CA PHE A 32 -4.34 5.78 9.33
C PHE A 32 -5.86 5.78 9.55
N ASN A 33 -6.57 4.95 8.79
CA ASN A 33 -8.03 4.85 8.79
C ASN A 33 -8.49 3.37 8.77
N ASN A 34 -7.83 2.54 9.57
CA ASN A 34 -8.20 1.14 9.76
C ASN A 34 -8.45 0.86 11.25
N SER A 35 -8.81 -0.37 11.59
CA SER A 35 -9.15 -0.76 12.96
C SER A 35 -7.95 -0.71 13.90
N GLU A 36 -8.19 -0.37 15.17
CA GLU A 36 -7.13 -0.36 16.17
C GLU A 36 -6.60 -1.78 16.41
N GLU A 37 -7.45 -2.79 16.28
CA GLU A 37 -7.11 -4.20 16.37
C GLU A 37 -6.05 -4.59 15.32
N TRP A 38 -6.25 -4.18 14.06
CA TRP A 38 -5.26 -4.38 13.01
C TRP A 38 -3.96 -3.67 13.36
N TYR A 39 -4.03 -2.42 13.81
CA TYR A 39 -2.83 -1.66 14.20
C TYR A 39 -2.05 -2.32 15.35
N GLN A 40 -2.76 -2.91 16.31
CA GLN A 40 -2.15 -3.63 17.43
C GLN A 40 -1.62 -5.00 17.04
N SER A 41 -2.18 -5.64 16.02
CA SER A 41 -1.67 -6.90 15.46
C SER A 41 -0.28 -6.76 14.85
N ILE A 42 0.09 -5.54 14.41
CA ILE A 42 1.41 -5.26 13.86
C ILE A 42 2.46 -5.23 14.97
N PRO A 43 3.58 -5.97 14.82
CA PRO A 43 4.68 -5.93 15.78
C PRO A 43 5.18 -4.50 16.02
N LYS A 44 5.38 -4.13 17.29
CA LYS A 44 5.69 -2.75 17.71
C LYS A 44 6.90 -2.15 16.99
N ASN A 45 7.87 -2.97 16.61
CA ASN A 45 9.11 -2.56 15.94
C ASN A 45 8.95 -2.19 14.46
N VAL A 46 7.87 -2.61 13.81
CA VAL A 46 7.58 -2.31 12.39
C VAL A 46 6.27 -1.54 12.22
N ARG A 47 5.69 -1.09 13.34
CA ARG A 47 4.40 -0.42 13.36
C ARG A 47 4.50 0.94 12.65
N PRO A 48 3.68 1.20 11.63
CA PRO A 48 3.78 2.45 10.89
C PRO A 48 3.26 3.62 11.72
N ARG A 49 3.81 4.81 11.50
CA ARG A 49 3.26 6.03 12.10
C ARG A 49 1.87 6.32 11.51
N LYS A 50 0.93 6.78 12.33
CA LYS A 50 -0.46 7.05 11.89
C LYS A 50 -0.62 8.38 11.14
N ASP A 51 0.31 9.31 11.29
CA ASP A 51 0.29 10.67 10.74
C ASP A 51 0.91 10.76 9.33
N GLN A 52 0.69 9.74 8.51
CA GLN A 52 1.15 9.65 7.13
C GLN A 52 0.07 9.03 6.25
N PRO A 53 0.17 9.18 4.91
CA PRO A 53 -0.71 8.48 3.99
C PRO A 53 -0.61 6.96 4.09
N PHE A 54 -1.77 6.30 4.00
CA PHE A 54 -1.91 4.86 3.82
C PHE A 54 -2.64 4.63 2.50
N TYR A 55 -2.22 3.59 1.79
CA TYR A 55 -2.70 3.29 0.45
C TYR A 55 -3.40 1.93 0.46
N HIS A 56 -4.49 1.86 -0.28
CA HIS A 56 -5.17 0.62 -0.61
C HIS A 56 -4.68 0.13 -1.96
N LEU A 57 -4.29 -1.12 -2.01
CA LEU A 57 -3.60 -1.74 -3.13
C LEU A 57 -4.34 -2.99 -3.56
N LEU A 58 -4.52 -3.14 -4.87
CA LEU A 58 -4.77 -4.45 -5.45
C LEU A 58 -3.40 -5.10 -5.64
N ALA A 59 -3.05 -6.04 -4.75
CA ALA A 59 -1.73 -6.62 -4.64
C ALA A 59 -1.66 -8.04 -5.19
N GLU A 60 -0.47 -8.43 -5.65
CA GLU A 60 -0.13 -9.79 -6.06
C GLU A 60 1.23 -10.19 -5.48
N ASN A 61 1.36 -11.49 -5.21
CA ASN A 61 2.64 -12.17 -5.05
C ASN A 61 2.71 -13.35 -6.03
N ASP A 62 3.72 -14.21 -5.92
CA ASP A 62 3.91 -15.33 -6.84
C ASP A 62 2.77 -16.36 -6.82
N ASP A 63 1.96 -16.40 -5.76
CA ASP A 63 0.94 -17.44 -5.53
C ASP A 63 -0.50 -16.92 -5.62
N VAL A 64 -0.77 -15.70 -5.15
CA VAL A 64 -2.13 -15.19 -4.92
C VAL A 64 -2.27 -13.68 -5.17
N THR A 65 -3.51 -13.24 -5.33
CA THR A 65 -3.91 -11.83 -5.43
C THR A 65 -4.82 -11.45 -4.27
N TYR A 66 -4.64 -10.26 -3.69
CA TYR A 66 -5.39 -9.80 -2.51
C TYR A 66 -5.39 -8.26 -2.38
N GLU A 67 -6.30 -7.73 -1.56
CA GLU A 67 -6.28 -6.31 -1.17
C GLU A 67 -5.29 -6.08 -0.02
N ALA A 68 -4.43 -5.06 -0.14
CA ALA A 68 -3.46 -4.69 0.88
C ALA A 68 -3.63 -3.25 1.35
N TYR A 69 -3.50 -3.03 2.66
CA TYR A 69 -3.49 -1.72 3.30
C TYR A 69 -2.10 -1.40 3.84
N VAL A 70 -1.41 -0.42 3.24
CA VAL A 70 0.03 -0.22 3.47
C VAL A 70 0.37 1.26 3.68
N SER A 71 1.20 1.55 4.67
CA SER A 71 1.71 2.90 4.94
C SER A 71 2.72 3.37 3.89
N GLU A 72 2.72 4.66 3.56
CA GLU A 72 3.65 5.26 2.59
C GLU A 72 5.12 4.91 2.82
N GLN A 73 5.60 4.91 4.07
CA GLN A 73 7.00 4.61 4.40
C GLN A 73 7.46 3.19 4.01
N ASN A 74 6.51 2.28 3.79
CA ASN A 74 6.76 0.88 3.45
C ASN A 74 6.63 0.60 1.95
N LEU A 75 6.27 1.61 1.15
CA LEU A 75 6.12 1.47 -0.30
C LEU A 75 7.32 2.05 -1.03
N LEU A 76 7.65 1.41 -2.16
CA LEU A 76 8.62 1.87 -3.14
C LEU A 76 7.94 1.87 -4.51
N VAL A 77 8.36 2.79 -5.39
CA VAL A 77 7.96 2.72 -6.81
C VAL A 77 8.43 1.39 -7.37
N ASP A 78 7.61 0.78 -8.21
CA ASP A 78 8.05 -0.37 -8.95
C ASP A 78 8.33 -0.05 -10.42
N ASP A 79 9.62 -0.01 -10.75
CA ASP A 79 10.14 0.35 -12.07
C ASP A 79 10.22 -0.85 -13.04
N SER A 80 9.48 -1.93 -12.79
CA SER A 80 9.60 -3.15 -13.60
C SER A 80 8.80 -3.10 -14.91
N ASP A 81 7.94 -2.09 -15.08
CA ASP A 81 6.96 -1.95 -16.19
C ASP A 81 6.05 -3.17 -16.39
N LYS A 82 5.99 -4.07 -15.39
CA LYS A 82 5.12 -5.26 -15.45
C LYS A 82 3.73 -4.89 -14.93
N PRO A 83 2.67 -5.27 -15.66
CA PRO A 83 1.31 -5.08 -15.18
C PRO A 83 1.06 -5.94 -13.93
N ILE A 84 0.16 -5.46 -13.07
CA ILE A 84 -0.41 -6.25 -11.98
C ILE A 84 -1.52 -7.15 -12.56
N LYS A 85 -1.56 -8.42 -12.20
CA LYS A 85 -2.47 -9.44 -12.71
C LYS A 85 -3.72 -9.61 -11.84
N HIS A 86 -3.96 -8.71 -10.89
CA HIS A 86 -5.12 -8.77 -10.01
C HIS A 86 -6.42 -8.75 -10.83
N PRO A 87 -7.35 -9.71 -10.65
CA PRO A 87 -8.51 -9.89 -11.53
C PRO A 87 -9.42 -8.66 -11.61
N MET A 88 -9.59 -7.94 -10.50
CA MET A 88 -10.39 -6.71 -10.41
C MET A 88 -9.85 -5.52 -11.23
N ILE A 89 -8.64 -5.61 -11.81
CA ILE A 89 -8.11 -4.54 -12.67
C ILE A 89 -8.83 -4.51 -14.03
N ASN A 90 -9.32 -5.66 -14.52
CA ASN A 90 -9.94 -5.79 -15.84
C ASN A 90 -11.47 -5.96 -15.79
N GLU A 91 -12.09 -5.65 -14.65
CA GLU A 91 -13.56 -5.69 -14.48
C GLU A 91 -14.18 -4.32 -14.79
#